data_AF-A0A8H6CLH3-F1
#
_entry.id   AF-A0A8H6CLH3-F1
#
_cell.length_a   1.000
_cell.length_b   1.000
_cell.length_c   1.000
_cell.angle_alpha   90.00
_cell.angle_beta   90.00
_cell.angle_gamma   90.00
#
_symmetry.space_group_name_H-M   'P 1'
#
loop_
_entity.id
_entity.type
_entity.pdbx_description
1 polymer ?
#
loop_
_entity_poly.entity_id
_entity_poly.type
_entity_poly.pdbx_seq_one_letter_code
_entity_poly.pdbx_strand_id
1 'polypeptide(L)'
;MSFLRNPQLLLGVANISAIVGSTYLLRSHHIYSLEEHEARMDELEGTLRGHIGLIEEALDRLEGKGTEADRNKKMNEYYSKRGRDEKSK
;
A
#
# COMPACT_ATOMS: atom_id res chain seq x y z
N MET A 1 -52.09 -11.07 4.77
CA MET A 1 -51.90 -9.64 5.08
C MET A 1 -50.81 -9.11 4.17
N SER A 2 -51.17 -8.22 3.23
CA SER A 2 -50.24 -7.75 2.18
C SER A 2 -49.20 -6.78 2.77
N PHE A 3 -47.92 -7.12 2.66
CA PHE A 3 -46.78 -6.27 3.09
C PHE A 3 -46.80 -4.88 2.43
N LEU A 4 -47.39 -4.77 1.25
CA LEU A 4 -47.53 -3.51 0.49
C LEU A 4 -48.55 -2.53 1.10
N ARG A 5 -49.34 -2.96 2.09
CA ARG A 5 -50.41 -2.15 2.67
C ARG A 5 -50.00 -1.39 3.93
N ASN A 6 -48.80 -1.64 4.47
CA ASN A 6 -48.27 -0.95 5.65
C ASN A 6 -47.11 -0.03 5.27
N PRO A 7 -47.34 1.30 5.16
CA PRO A 7 -46.33 2.25 4.69
C PRO A 7 -45.10 2.34 5.62
N GLN A 8 -45.26 2.09 6.93
CA GLN A 8 -44.14 2.12 7.88
C GLN A 8 -43.14 0.98 7.64
N LEU A 9 -43.61 -0.21 7.27
CA LEU A 9 -42.73 -1.34 6.95
C LEU A 9 -41.97 -1.11 5.64
N LEU A 10 -42.62 -0.52 4.64
CA LEU A 10 -41.97 -0.18 3.37
C LEU A 10 -40.86 0.87 3.57
N LEU A 11 -41.14 1.91 4.34
CA LEU A 11 -40.14 2.94 4.67
C LEU A 11 -38.99 2.36 5.51
N GLY A 12 -39.28 1.46 6.46
CA GLY A 12 -38.26 0.77 7.23
C GLY A 12 -37.33 -0.08 6.36
N VAL A 13 -37.89 -0.88 5.45
CA VAL A 13 -37.12 -1.71 4.51
C VAL A 13 -36.31 -0.85 3.53
N ALA A 14 -36.89 0.25 3.04
CA ALA A 14 -36.19 1.18 2.15
C ALA A 14 -34.99 1.88 2.84
N ASN A 15 -35.13 2.25 4.11
CA ASN A 15 -34.02 2.83 4.87
C ASN A 15 -32.91 1.81 5.11
N ILE A 16 -33.25 0.57 5.48
CA ILE A 16 -32.26 -0.50 5.69
C ILE A 16 -31.55 -0.81 4.36
N SER A 17 -32.29 -0.93 3.25
CA SER A 17 -31.68 -1.19 1.95
C SER A 17 -30.80 -0.03 1.48
N ALA A 18 -31.19 1.22 1.75
CA ALA A 18 -30.36 2.39 1.48
C ALA A 18 -29.05 2.37 2.27
N ILE A 19 -29.10 2.08 3.58
CA ILE A 19 -27.92 2.01 4.45
C ILE A 19 -26.99 0.86 4.01
N VAL A 20 -27.55 -0.32 3.72
CA VAL A 20 -26.77 -1.47 3.26
C VAL A 20 -26.15 -1.20 1.90
N GLY A 21 -26.92 -0.63 0.96
CA GLY A 21 -26.45 -0.25 -0.36
C GLY A 21 -25.33 0.79 -0.31
N SER A 22 -25.49 1.85 0.49
CA SER A 22 -24.46 2.88 0.65
C SER A 22 -23.21 2.33 1.31
N THR A 23 -23.35 1.45 2.31
CA THR A 23 -22.21 0.81 2.98
C THR A 23 -21.43 -0.09 2.02
N TYR A 24 -22.13 -0.84 1.16
CA TYR A 24 -21.49 -1.70 0.17
C TYR A 24 -20.71 -0.90 -0.88
N LEU A 25 -21.28 0.21 -1.37
CA LEU A 25 -20.60 1.12 -2.29
C LEU A 25 -19.40 1.82 -1.64
N LEU A 26 -19.53 2.23 -0.38
CA LEU A 26 -18.42 2.82 0.35
C LEU A 26 -17.28 1.82 0.54
N ARG A 27 -17.62 0.56 0.84
CA ARG A 27 -16.64 -0.51 1.01
C ARG A 27 -15.83 -0.75 -0.28
N SER A 28 -16.46 -0.77 -1.45
CA SER A 28 -15.72 -0.98 -2.70
C SER A 28 -14.75 0.18 -2.99
N HIS A 29 -15.19 1.43 -2.78
CA HIS A 29 -14.33 2.59 -2.96
C HIS A 29 -13.18 2.64 -1.94
N HIS A 30 -13.43 2.22 -0.70
CA HIS A 30 -12.41 2.18 0.35
C HIS A 30 -11.35 1.12 0.06
N ILE A 31 -11.73 -0.05 -0.48
CA ILE A 31 -10.77 -1.08 -0.87
C ILE A 31 -9.86 -0.56 -2.00
N TYR A 32 -10.45 0.04 -3.03
CA TYR A 32 -9.68 0.62 -4.13
C TYR A 32 -8.73 1.73 -3.66
N SER A 33 -9.21 2.61 -2.79
CA SER A 33 -8.37 3.68 -2.22
C SER A 33 -7.21 3.13 -1.39
N LEU A 34 -7.40 2.02 -0.68
CA LEU A 34 -6.33 1.37 0.08
C LEU A 34 -5.27 0.77 -0.85
N GLU A 35 -5.69 0.11 -1.93
CA GLU A 35 -4.78 -0.47 -2.92
C GLU A 35 -3.92 0.61 -3.61
N GLU A 36 -4.54 1.74 -3.99
CA GLU A 36 -3.82 2.89 -4.53
C GLU A 36 -2.85 3.51 -3.50
N HIS A 37 -3.25 3.58 -2.23
CA HIS A 37 -2.36 4.06 -1.17
C HIS A 37 -1.20 3.11 -0.90
N GLU A 38 -1.43 1.80 -0.94
CA GLU A 38 -0.38 0.79 -0.80
C GLU A 38 0.63 0.90 -1.95
N ALA A 39 0.17 1.05 -3.19
CA ALA A 39 1.03 1.27 -4.35
C ALA A 39 1.89 2.54 -4.22
N ARG A 40 1.28 3.66 -3.80
CA ARG A 40 2.03 4.91 -3.56
C ARG A 40 3.02 4.79 -2.41
N MET A 41 2.67 4.06 -1.36
CA MET A 41 3.57 3.85 -0.23
C MET A 41 4.75 2.94 -0.62
N ASP A 42 4.55 1.94 -1.49
CA ASP A 42 5.64 1.11 -2.03
C ASP A 42 6.59 1.94 -2.92
N GLU A 43 6.05 2.80 -3.78
CA GLU A 43 6.86 3.74 -4.57
C GLU A 43 7.68 4.67 -3.66
N LEU A 44 7.04 5.26 -2.65
CA LEU A 44 7.71 6.13 -1.68
C LEU A 44 8.77 5.37 -0.90
N GLU A 45 8.50 4.17 -0.40
CA GLU A 45 9.48 3.33 0.29
C GLU A 45 10.67 2.99 -0.61
N GLY A 46 10.42 2.68 -1.88
CA GLY A 46 11.46 2.47 -2.88
C GLY A 46 12.38 3.69 -3.05
N THR A 47 11.80 4.89 -3.15
CA THR A 47 12.59 6.13 -3.22
C THR A 47 13.36 6.42 -1.94
N LEU A 48 12.74 6.18 -0.77
CA LEU A 48 13.34 6.45 0.52
C LEU A 48 14.52 5.51 0.78
N ARG A 49 14.39 4.25 0.37
CA ARG A 49 15.46 3.27 0.40
C ARG A 49 16.61 3.60 -0.56
N GLY A 50 16.30 4.10 -1.77
CA GLY A 50 17.32 4.62 -2.68
C GLY A 50 18.11 5.78 -2.07
N HIS A 51 17.43 6.72 -1.41
CA HIS A 51 18.08 7.81 -0.69
C HIS A 51 18.92 7.33 0.49
N ILE A 52 18.46 6.34 1.26
CA ILE A 52 19.26 5.72 2.34
C ILE A 52 20.55 5.11 1.78
N GLY A 53 20.48 4.43 0.64
CA GLY A 53 21.67 3.88 -0.04
C GLY A 53 22.69 4.96 -0.44
N LEU A 54 22.22 6.11 -0.94
CA LEU A 54 23.09 7.25 -1.27
C LEU A 54 23.72 7.87 -0.02
N ILE A 55 22.98 7.94 1.09
CA ILE A 55 23.48 8.47 2.36
C ILE A 55 24.52 7.53 2.96
N GLU A 56 24.27 6.22 2.96
CA GLU A 56 25.25 5.22 3.40
C GLU A 56 26.52 5.28 2.55
N GLU A 57 26.39 5.43 1.22
CA GLU A 57 27.55 5.60 0.34
C GLU A 57 28.34 6.88 0.65
N ALA A 58 27.65 8.00 0.92
CA ALA A 58 28.30 9.25 1.30
C ALA A 58 29.01 9.13 2.67
N LEU A 59 28.41 8.44 3.63
CA LEU A 59 29.02 8.14 4.92
C LEU A 59 30.25 7.24 4.78
N ASP A 60 30.19 6.18 3.97
CA ASP A 60 31.34 5.30 3.70
C ASP A 60 32.50 6.05 3.02
N ARG A 61 32.21 7.04 2.17
CA ARG A 61 33.22 7.94 1.58
C ARG A 61 33.83 8.87 2.62
N LEU A 62 33.05 9.41 3.56
CA LEU A 62 33.51 10.30 4.63
C LEU A 62 34.31 9.55 5.70
N GLU A 63 33.95 8.31 6.03
CA GLU A 63 34.66 7.49 7.02
C GLU A 63 35.96 6.87 6.48
N GLY A 64 36.22 6.95 5.18
CA GLY A 64 37.45 6.42 4.57
C GLY A 64 37.59 4.90 4.61
N LYS A 65 36.51 4.16 4.94
CA LYS A 65 36.53 2.69 5.18
C LYS A 65 36.23 1.83 3.95
N GLY A 66 35.87 2.40 2.80
CA GLY A 66 35.39 1.60 1.66
C GLY A 66 36.48 1.25 0.66
N THR A 67 36.99 0.01 0.66
CA THR A 67 37.57 -0.60 -0.54
C THR A 67 36.47 -0.75 -1.61
N GLU A 68 36.75 -0.50 -2.90
CA GLU A 68 35.74 -0.55 -3.98
C GLU A 68 34.95 -1.87 -4.05
N ALA A 69 35.53 -2.97 -3.58
CA ALA A 69 34.92 -4.30 -3.56
C ALA A 69 33.75 -4.46 -2.55
N ASP A 70 33.78 -3.78 -1.39
CA ASP A 70 32.72 -3.88 -0.39
C ASP A 70 31.50 -3.00 -0.73
N ARG A 71 31.74 -1.87 -1.42
CA ARG A 71 30.70 -0.93 -1.84
C ARG A 71 29.72 -1.58 -2.81
N ASN A 72 30.24 -2.31 -3.80
CA ASN A 72 29.42 -2.95 -4.83
C ASN A 72 28.54 -4.07 -4.25
N LYS A 73 28.99 -4.73 -3.17
CA LYS A 73 28.27 -5.81 -2.52
C LYS A 73 27.09 -5.30 -1.69
N LYS A 74 27.29 -4.29 -0.84
CA LYS A 74 26.23 -3.66 -0.04
C LYS A 74 25.20 -2.93 -0.92
N MET A 75 25.67 -2.17 -1.91
CA MET A 75 24.79 -1.47 -2.85
C MET A 75 23.89 -2.46 -3.60
N ASN A 76 24.46 -3.53 -4.14
CA ASN A 76 23.67 -4.55 -4.83
C ASN A 76 22.67 -5.23 -3.88
N GLU A 77 23.01 -5.45 -2.61
CA GLU A 77 22.08 -6.03 -1.61
C GLU A 77 20.89 -5.12 -1.29
N TYR A 78 21.10 -3.80 -1.23
CA TYR A 78 19.99 -2.85 -1.02
C TYR A 78 19.09 -2.73 -2.24
N TYR A 79 19.62 -2.78 -3.45
CA TYR A 79 18.84 -2.73 -4.70
C TYR A 79 18.16 -4.06 -5.07
N SER A 80 18.77 -5.21 -4.76
CA SER A 80 18.33 -6.53 -5.25
C SER A 80 17.28 -7.24 -4.39
N LYS A 81 17.01 -6.78 -3.16
CA LYS A 81 15.98 -7.41 -2.30
C LYS A 81 14.56 -7.34 -2.89
N ARG A 82 14.23 -6.37 -3.75
CA ARG A 82 12.88 -6.25 -4.35
C ARG A 82 12.52 -7.44 -5.28
N GLY A 83 13.48 -7.91 -6.09
CA GLY A 83 13.20 -8.91 -7.14
C GLY A 83 13.12 -10.37 -6.67
N ARG A 84 13.48 -10.67 -5.42
CA ARG A 84 13.38 -12.04 -4.87
C ARG A 84 12.08 -12.30 -4.13
N ASP A 85 11.56 -11.30 -3.42
CA ASP A 85 10.33 -11.48 -2.65
C ASP A 85 9.09 -11.54 -3.56
N GLU A 86 9.14 -10.91 -4.75
CA GLU A 86 8.14 -11.08 -5.82
C GLU A 86 8.17 -12.46 -6.49
N LYS A 87 9.29 -13.20 -6.45
CA LYS A 87 9.42 -14.55 -7.03
C LYS A 87 9.09 -15.68 -6.06
N SER A 88 8.86 -15.36 -4.79
CA SER A 88 8.59 -16.34 -3.73
C SER A 88 7.10 -16.53 -3.42
N LYS A 89 6.20 -15.91 -4.20
CA LYS A 89 4.75 -16.09 -4.10
C LYS A 89 4.21 -16.81 -5.33
#